data_AF-A0A1I1LDQ5-F1
#
_entry.id   AF-A0A1I1LDQ5-F1
#
_cell.length_a   1.000
_cell.length_b   1.000
_cell.length_c   1.000
_cell.angle_alpha   90.00
_cell.angle_beta   90.00
_cell.angle_gamma   90.00
#
_symmetry.space_group_name_H-M   'P 1'
#
loop_
_entity.id
_entity.type
_entity.pdbx_description
1 polymer ?
#
loop_
_entity_poly.entity_id
_entity_poly.type
_entity_poly.pdbx_seq_one_letter_code
_entity_poly.pdbx_strand_id
1 'polypeptide(L)'
;MTEITPDRLADRLADEDDGIFVLDIRPEEEYEAWHIPGSENIPIYDLLTEDPGAADPALSTLPRDAEIVTVCAAGVVSQKATDRLRTIGYDAKTLVDGMQGWSRLHRRTPVGIDIDGTLVQVARPGTGCLSHVLLSDGEAAVYDPSQYVSEYESIIDEYDADLVGVFDTHAHADHVSGGRRLRDDDGSPIATRSRTTFTPTTPTGSTPQR
;
A
#
# COMPACT_ATOMS: atom_id res chain seq x y z
N MET A 1 -15.32 15.73 19.06
CA MET A 1 -15.47 15.34 17.64
C MET A 1 -15.74 13.85 17.63
N THR A 2 -16.80 13.38 16.97
CA THR A 2 -17.28 11.99 17.04
C THR A 2 -16.79 11.11 15.89
N GLU A 3 -16.01 11.67 14.98
CA GLU A 3 -15.60 11.02 13.74
C GLU A 3 -14.10 11.20 13.51
N ILE A 4 -13.51 10.25 12.76
CA ILE A 4 -12.14 10.29 12.26
C ILE A 4 -12.12 9.92 10.78
N THR A 5 -11.39 10.68 9.96
CA THR A 5 -11.26 10.41 8.51
C THR A 5 -10.24 9.29 8.23
N PRO A 6 -10.35 8.55 7.12
CA PRO A 6 -9.40 7.52 6.73
C PRO A 6 -7.93 7.96 6.73
N ASP A 7 -7.59 9.12 6.16
CA ASP A 7 -6.19 9.61 6.15
C ASP A 7 -5.64 9.82 7.56
N ARG A 8 -6.44 10.45 8.43
CA ARG A 8 -6.07 10.66 9.83
C ARG A 8 -5.97 9.35 10.60
N LEU A 9 -6.87 8.41 10.36
CA LEU A 9 -6.77 7.08 10.94
C LEU A 9 -5.51 6.39 10.44
N ALA A 10 -5.19 6.47 9.15
CA ALA A 10 -4.00 5.86 8.58
C ALA A 10 -2.69 6.48 9.07
N ASP A 11 -2.67 7.79 9.31
CA ASP A 11 -1.53 8.49 9.90
C ASP A 11 -1.33 8.10 11.36
N ARG A 12 -2.43 7.95 12.11
CA ARG A 12 -2.38 7.47 13.51
C ARG A 12 -2.03 5.99 13.61
N LEU A 13 -2.55 5.15 12.71
CA LEU A 13 -2.16 3.75 12.61
C LEU A 13 -0.72 3.57 12.13
N ALA A 14 -0.12 4.61 11.52
CA ALA A 14 1.31 4.62 11.24
C ALA A 14 2.16 5.01 12.48
N ASP A 15 1.54 5.45 13.57
CA ASP A 15 2.17 5.78 14.86
C ASP A 15 1.71 4.79 15.94
N GLU A 16 2.55 3.80 16.27
CA GLU A 16 2.18 2.70 17.18
C GLU A 16 1.96 3.16 18.64
N ASP A 17 2.55 4.30 19.04
CA ASP A 17 2.41 4.86 20.40
C ASP A 17 1.15 5.73 20.55
N ASP A 18 0.41 5.94 19.47
CA ASP A 18 -0.78 6.80 19.43
C ASP A 18 -1.95 6.25 20.29
N GLY A 19 -1.91 4.95 20.65
CA GLY A 19 -2.82 4.34 21.62
C GLY A 19 -4.27 4.23 21.13
N ILE A 20 -4.46 4.15 19.81
CA ILE A 20 -5.77 3.99 19.18
C ILE A 20 -6.17 2.52 19.10
N PHE A 21 -7.44 2.21 19.40
CA PHE A 21 -8.00 0.87 19.29
C PHE A 21 -9.04 0.83 18.17
N VAL A 22 -8.83 0.05 17.11
CA VAL A 22 -9.80 -0.04 16.01
C VAL A 22 -10.73 -1.24 16.24
N LEU A 23 -12.01 -0.98 16.44
CA LEU A 23 -13.04 -2.01 16.63
C LEU A 23 -13.81 -2.22 15.31
N ASP A 24 -13.62 -3.35 14.65
CA ASP A 24 -14.45 -3.77 13.53
C ASP A 24 -15.67 -4.55 14.03
N ILE A 25 -16.87 -3.99 13.85
CA ILE A 25 -18.11 -4.61 14.32
C ILE A 25 -18.78 -5.52 13.30
N ARG A 26 -18.22 -5.64 12.08
CA ARG A 26 -18.81 -6.42 10.98
C ARG A 26 -18.87 -7.92 11.30
N PRO A 27 -19.71 -8.67 10.57
CA PRO A 27 -19.66 -10.13 10.61
C PRO A 27 -18.24 -10.66 10.38
N GLU A 28 -17.91 -11.77 11.05
CA GLU A 28 -16.59 -12.40 11.00
C GLU A 28 -16.15 -12.70 9.56
N GLU A 29 -17.05 -13.21 8.72
CA GLU A 29 -16.77 -13.50 7.30
C GLU A 29 -16.34 -12.26 6.49
N GLU A 30 -16.94 -11.10 6.77
CA GLU A 30 -16.58 -9.84 6.11
C GLU A 30 -15.23 -9.31 6.59
N TYR A 31 -14.92 -9.55 7.86
CA TYR A 31 -13.64 -9.20 8.47
C TYR A 31 -12.51 -10.10 7.94
N GLU A 32 -12.74 -11.40 7.88
CA GLU A 32 -11.78 -12.38 7.35
C GLU A 32 -11.45 -12.12 5.87
N ALA A 33 -12.45 -11.71 5.08
CA ALA A 33 -12.24 -11.38 3.68
C ALA A 33 -11.23 -10.22 3.50
N TRP A 34 -11.36 -9.17 4.30
CA TRP A 34 -10.40 -8.07 4.41
C TRP A 34 -10.79 -7.13 5.55
N HIS A 35 -9.80 -6.53 6.20
CA HIS A 35 -9.99 -5.61 7.32
C HIS A 35 -8.88 -4.57 7.41
N ILE A 36 -9.08 -3.56 8.26
CA ILE A 36 -8.03 -2.59 8.58
C ILE A 36 -6.93 -3.33 9.34
N PRO A 37 -5.66 -3.25 8.91
CA PRO A 37 -4.58 -3.86 9.66
C PRO A 37 -4.56 -3.37 11.12
N GLY A 38 -4.59 -4.30 12.08
CA GLY A 38 -4.58 -4.00 13.51
C GLY A 38 -5.95 -3.73 14.15
N SER A 39 -7.06 -3.88 13.41
CA SER A 39 -8.39 -3.85 14.03
C SER A 39 -8.71 -5.15 14.79
N GLU A 40 -9.56 -5.06 15.79
CA GLU A 40 -10.13 -6.19 16.52
C GLU A 40 -11.59 -6.40 16.11
N ASN A 41 -11.97 -7.64 15.79
CA ASN A 41 -13.33 -7.96 15.40
C ASN A 41 -14.18 -8.36 16.61
N ILE A 42 -15.29 -7.65 16.81
CA ILE A 42 -16.37 -8.12 17.69
C ILE A 42 -17.66 -8.03 16.86
N PRO A 43 -18.20 -9.16 16.36
CA PRO A 43 -19.29 -9.16 15.37
C PRO A 43 -20.64 -8.84 16.02
N ILE A 44 -20.85 -7.56 16.36
CA ILE A 44 -22.06 -7.04 17.03
C ILE A 44 -22.94 -6.22 16.08
N TYR A 45 -22.69 -6.26 14.77
CA TYR A 45 -23.43 -5.51 13.76
C TYR A 45 -24.96 -5.70 13.86
N ASP A 46 -25.40 -6.97 13.92
CA ASP A 46 -26.83 -7.31 13.98
C ASP A 46 -27.43 -6.92 15.34
N LEU A 47 -26.70 -7.17 16.43
CA LEU A 47 -27.10 -6.74 17.78
C LEU A 47 -27.36 -5.23 17.83
N LEU A 48 -26.45 -4.41 17.28
CA LEU A 48 -26.61 -2.95 17.22
C LEU A 48 -27.75 -2.48 16.29
N THR A 49 -28.20 -3.35 15.40
CA THR A 49 -29.32 -3.06 14.49
C THR A 49 -30.66 -3.36 15.16
N GLU A 50 -30.74 -4.46 15.89
CA GLU A 50 -31.96 -4.95 16.53
C GLU A 50 -32.17 -4.38 17.94
N ASP A 51 -31.17 -4.49 18.83
CA ASP A 51 -31.19 -4.01 20.21
C ASP A 51 -29.80 -3.46 20.60
N PRO A 52 -29.57 -2.14 20.43
CA PRO A 52 -28.30 -1.52 20.77
C PRO A 52 -27.84 -1.72 22.22
N GLY A 53 -28.77 -1.93 23.16
CA GLY A 53 -28.43 -2.16 24.57
C GLY A 53 -27.83 -3.55 24.81
N ALA A 54 -28.19 -4.54 23.99
CA ALA A 54 -27.65 -5.89 24.10
C ALA A 54 -26.15 -5.98 23.80
N ALA A 55 -25.58 -4.96 23.15
CA ALA A 55 -24.14 -4.89 22.85
C ALA A 55 -23.27 -4.49 24.07
N ASP A 56 -23.86 -3.97 25.15
CA ASP A 56 -23.09 -3.45 26.30
C ASP A 56 -22.12 -4.42 26.95
N PRO A 57 -22.48 -5.70 27.18
CA PRO A 57 -21.56 -6.64 27.79
C PRO A 57 -20.33 -6.84 26.91
N ALA A 58 -20.50 -6.88 25.58
CA ALA A 58 -19.41 -7.03 24.63
C ALA A 58 -18.56 -5.75 24.52
N LEU A 59 -19.19 -4.58 24.51
CA LEU A 59 -18.49 -3.30 24.44
C LEU A 59 -17.72 -2.98 25.73
N SER A 60 -18.17 -3.48 26.87
CA SER A 60 -17.54 -3.23 28.18
C SER A 60 -16.25 -4.00 28.44
N THR A 61 -15.88 -4.94 27.56
CA THR A 61 -14.61 -5.67 27.63
C THR A 61 -13.45 -4.90 26.97
N LEU A 62 -13.76 -3.83 26.21
CA LEU A 62 -12.78 -3.04 25.49
C LEU A 62 -11.85 -2.27 26.44
N PRO A 63 -10.61 -1.94 25.99
CA PRO A 63 -9.65 -1.20 26.79
C PRO A 63 -10.16 0.19 27.16
N ARG A 64 -9.99 0.57 28.43
CA ARG A 64 -10.46 1.84 28.99
C ARG A 64 -9.49 2.99 28.76
N ASP A 65 -8.21 2.69 28.57
CA ASP A 65 -7.12 3.65 28.44
C ASP A 65 -6.73 3.94 26.97
N ALA A 66 -7.67 3.73 26.03
CA ALA A 66 -7.45 3.92 24.59
C ALA A 66 -8.61 4.69 23.94
N GLU A 67 -8.33 5.44 22.88
CA GLU A 67 -9.38 6.01 22.02
C GLU A 67 -9.86 4.94 21.04
N ILE A 68 -11.15 4.62 21.06
CA ILE A 68 -11.73 3.55 20.25
C ILE A 68 -12.24 4.11 18.92
N VAL A 69 -11.78 3.56 17.79
CA VAL A 69 -12.34 3.84 16.47
C VAL A 69 -13.20 2.68 16.02
N THR A 70 -14.52 2.88 15.99
CA THR A 70 -15.45 1.86 15.53
C THR A 70 -15.58 1.89 14.01
N VAL A 71 -15.61 0.70 13.41
CA VAL A 71 -15.65 0.47 11.97
C VAL A 71 -16.76 -0.50 11.65
N CYS A 72 -17.60 -0.15 10.67
CA CYS A 72 -18.44 -1.11 9.97
C CYS A 72 -18.24 -0.93 8.46
N ALA A 73 -19.11 -1.51 7.64
CA ALA A 73 -19.03 -1.35 6.19
C ALA A 73 -19.09 0.12 5.74
N ALA A 74 -20.03 0.91 6.27
CA ALA A 74 -20.35 2.27 5.77
C ALA A 74 -20.35 3.37 6.85
N GLY A 75 -19.87 3.09 8.06
CA GLY A 75 -19.87 4.06 9.16
C GLY A 75 -21.21 4.19 9.92
N VAL A 76 -22.35 3.83 9.32
CA VAL A 76 -23.70 4.06 9.89
C VAL A 76 -23.94 3.24 11.17
N VAL A 77 -23.76 1.92 11.12
CA VAL A 77 -24.00 1.06 12.28
C VAL A 77 -22.92 1.23 13.35
N SER A 78 -21.67 1.47 12.95
CA SER A 78 -20.59 1.78 13.88
C SER A 78 -20.81 3.10 14.64
N GLN A 79 -21.58 4.04 14.10
CA GLN A 79 -21.97 5.25 14.82
C GLN A 79 -22.84 4.92 16.05
N LYS A 80 -23.73 3.93 15.95
CA LYS A 80 -24.48 3.42 17.11
C LYS A 80 -23.55 2.79 18.16
N ALA A 81 -22.53 2.04 17.73
CA ALA A 81 -21.51 1.50 18.62
C ALA A 81 -20.74 2.61 19.33
N THR A 82 -20.33 3.65 18.59
CA THR A 82 -19.65 4.84 19.13
C THR A 82 -20.52 5.53 20.19
N ASP A 83 -21.80 5.76 19.91
CA ASP A 83 -22.71 6.41 20.86
C ASP A 83 -22.90 5.59 22.14
N ARG A 84 -23.00 4.26 22.01
CA ARG A 84 -23.10 3.36 23.17
C ARG A 84 -21.83 3.36 24.02
N LEU A 85 -20.66 3.26 23.37
CA LEU A 85 -19.36 3.33 24.02
C LEU A 85 -19.19 4.62 24.83
N ARG A 86 -19.55 5.77 24.24
CA ARG A 86 -19.52 7.06 24.94
C ARG A 86 -20.46 7.11 26.13
N THR A 87 -21.66 6.52 26.01
CA THR A 87 -22.64 6.46 27.09
C THR A 87 -22.11 5.68 28.30
N ILE A 88 -21.34 4.62 28.06
CA ILE A 88 -20.74 3.78 29.11
C ILE A 88 -19.30 4.22 29.49
N GLY A 89 -18.90 5.43 29.06
CA GLY A 89 -17.71 6.14 29.55
C GLY A 89 -16.41 5.90 28.77
N TYR A 90 -16.46 5.38 27.53
CA TYR A 90 -15.28 5.27 26.67
C TYR A 90 -15.09 6.55 25.82
N ASP A 91 -13.84 6.83 25.45
CA ASP A 91 -13.56 7.74 24.34
C ASP A 91 -13.64 6.97 23.03
N ALA A 92 -14.53 7.40 22.14
CA ALA A 92 -14.78 6.69 20.90
C ALA A 92 -15.07 7.64 19.73
N LYS A 93 -14.69 7.22 18.54
CA LYS A 93 -14.98 7.87 17.26
C LYS A 93 -15.42 6.85 16.22
N THR A 94 -16.21 7.28 15.26
CA THR A 94 -16.57 6.48 14.09
C THR A 94 -15.60 6.77 12.95
N LEU A 95 -15.09 5.73 12.29
CA LEU A 95 -14.38 5.92 11.02
C LEU A 95 -15.38 6.43 9.97
N VAL A 96 -15.10 7.61 9.42
CA VAL A 96 -15.91 8.22 8.36
C VAL A 96 -16.00 7.24 7.19
N ASP A 97 -17.23 6.93 6.79
CA ASP A 97 -17.58 5.96 5.75
C ASP A 97 -17.09 4.51 6.01
N GLY A 98 -16.62 4.18 7.22
CA GLY A 98 -16.21 2.83 7.59
C GLY A 98 -15.13 2.22 6.68
N MET A 99 -15.22 0.91 6.41
CA MET A 99 -14.32 0.21 5.49
C MET A 99 -14.38 0.77 4.07
N GLN A 100 -15.53 1.28 3.63
CA GLN A 100 -15.61 1.99 2.35
C GLN A 100 -14.75 3.26 2.34
N GLY A 101 -14.61 3.95 3.47
CA GLY A 101 -13.62 5.02 3.66
C GLY A 101 -12.20 4.50 3.61
N TRP A 102 -11.90 3.44 4.36
CA TRP A 102 -10.56 2.85 4.45
C TRP A 102 -10.01 2.40 3.09
N SER A 103 -10.82 1.72 2.27
CA SER A 103 -10.40 1.25 0.94
C SER A 103 -10.06 2.37 -0.04
N ARG A 104 -10.44 3.62 0.27
CA ARG A 104 -10.16 4.79 -0.57
C ARG A 104 -8.87 5.51 -0.19
N LEU A 105 -8.14 5.04 0.83
CA LEU A 105 -6.88 5.64 1.24
C LEU A 105 -5.79 5.44 0.19
N HIS A 106 -5.18 6.54 -0.26
CA HIS A 106 -4.02 6.52 -1.15
C HIS A 106 -2.92 7.44 -0.59
N ARG A 107 -1.68 6.93 -0.53
CA ARG A 107 -0.51 7.74 -0.18
C ARG A 107 0.31 8.05 -1.43
N ARG A 108 0.78 9.29 -1.52
CA ARG A 108 1.67 9.76 -2.59
C ARG A 108 2.90 10.43 -2.00
N THR A 109 4.05 10.12 -2.57
CA THR A 109 5.33 10.78 -2.28
C THR A 109 5.98 11.11 -3.61
N PRO A 110 6.40 12.37 -3.86
CA PRO A 110 7.15 12.70 -5.06
C PRO A 110 8.40 11.82 -5.17
N VAL A 111 8.59 11.19 -6.32
CA VAL A 111 9.84 10.53 -6.68
C VAL A 111 10.64 11.55 -7.46
N GLY A 112 11.59 12.22 -6.81
CA GLY A 112 12.48 13.17 -7.48
C GLY A 112 13.49 12.40 -8.33
N ILE A 113 13.29 12.37 -9.64
CA ILE A 113 14.21 11.73 -10.58
C ILE A 113 14.80 12.81 -11.48
N ASP A 114 16.12 12.98 -11.39
CA ASP A 114 16.96 13.70 -12.34
C ASP A 114 17.98 12.68 -12.84
N ILE A 115 17.65 12.00 -13.95
CA ILE A 115 18.51 10.97 -14.56
C ILE A 115 18.99 11.47 -15.91
N ASP A 116 20.29 11.35 -16.14
CA ASP A 116 20.90 11.49 -17.45
C ASP A 116 20.76 10.14 -18.19
N GLY A 117 19.52 9.83 -18.56
CA GLY A 117 19.14 8.52 -19.09
C GLY A 117 17.64 8.42 -19.36
N THR A 118 17.21 7.26 -19.86
CA THR A 118 15.81 6.97 -20.21
C THR A 118 15.24 5.89 -19.30
N LEU A 119 14.14 6.15 -18.59
CA LEU A 119 13.39 5.12 -17.87
C LEU A 119 12.12 4.76 -18.65
N VAL A 120 12.09 3.60 -19.27
CA VAL A 120 10.96 3.04 -20.03
C VAL A 120 10.11 2.16 -19.13
N GLN A 121 8.94 2.60 -18.68
CA GLN A 121 8.00 1.72 -17.98
C GLN A 121 7.33 0.75 -18.96
N VAL A 122 7.46 -0.55 -18.73
CA VAL A 122 6.79 -1.63 -19.47
C VAL A 122 5.65 -2.18 -18.61
N ALA A 123 4.42 -1.77 -18.89
CA ALA A 123 3.26 -2.30 -18.18
C ALA A 123 2.77 -3.60 -18.83
N ARG A 124 2.34 -4.58 -18.03
CA ARG A 124 1.54 -5.73 -18.47
C ARG A 124 0.12 -5.57 -17.95
N PRO A 125 -0.76 -4.88 -18.72
CA PRO A 125 -2.04 -4.45 -18.18
C PRO A 125 -2.97 -5.61 -17.87
N GLY A 126 -2.83 -6.75 -18.56
CA GLY A 126 -3.69 -7.93 -18.37
C GLY A 126 -3.63 -8.56 -16.97
N THR A 127 -2.65 -8.21 -16.15
CA THR A 127 -2.50 -8.72 -14.79
C THR A 127 -2.05 -7.68 -13.75
N GLY A 128 -1.98 -6.41 -14.13
CA GLY A 128 -1.65 -5.31 -13.20
C GLY A 128 -0.15 -5.18 -12.89
N CYS A 129 0.71 -5.84 -13.65
CA CYS A 129 2.15 -5.78 -13.41
C CYS A 129 2.76 -4.58 -14.10
N LEU A 130 3.70 -3.96 -13.41
CA LEU A 130 4.53 -2.91 -13.96
C LEU A 130 5.96 -3.38 -13.93
N SER A 131 6.61 -3.14 -15.04
CA SER A 131 8.01 -3.39 -15.31
C SER A 131 8.65 -2.08 -15.76
N HIS A 132 9.96 -1.94 -15.65
CA HIS A 132 10.67 -0.74 -16.08
C HIS A 132 11.97 -1.13 -16.78
N VAL A 133 12.48 -0.33 -17.69
CA VAL A 133 13.79 -0.50 -18.32
C VAL A 133 14.50 0.83 -18.18
N LEU A 134 15.55 0.87 -17.36
CA LEU A 134 16.42 2.03 -17.23
C LEU A 134 17.54 1.90 -18.25
N LEU A 135 17.73 2.93 -19.07
CA LEU A 135 18.78 3.03 -20.07
C LEU A 135 19.66 4.24 -19.78
N SER A 136 20.97 4.08 -19.84
CA SER A 136 21.95 5.14 -19.60
C SER A 136 23.27 4.74 -20.25
N ASP A 137 23.95 5.67 -20.94
CA ASP A 137 25.30 5.47 -21.48
C ASP A 137 25.50 4.20 -22.34
N GLY A 138 24.47 3.75 -23.07
CA GLY A 138 24.52 2.53 -23.88
C GLY A 138 24.37 1.24 -23.08
N GLU A 139 23.88 1.32 -21.83
CA GLU A 139 23.57 0.18 -20.98
C GLU A 139 22.07 0.16 -20.65
N ALA A 140 21.51 -1.03 -20.42
CA ALA A 140 20.12 -1.24 -20.06
C ALA A 140 19.94 -2.11 -18.81
N ALA A 141 18.95 -1.76 -18.00
CA ALA A 141 18.55 -2.44 -16.77
C ALA A 141 17.03 -2.64 -16.73
N VAL A 142 16.56 -3.89 -16.72
CA VAL A 142 15.11 -4.23 -16.72
C VAL A 142 14.63 -4.53 -15.30
N TYR A 143 13.43 -4.07 -14.91
CA TYR A 143 12.77 -4.24 -13.62
C TYR A 143 11.41 -4.92 -13.82
N ASP A 144 11.07 -5.90 -12.99
CA ASP A 144 9.87 -6.76 -13.03
C ASP A 144 9.56 -7.40 -14.39
N PRO A 145 10.53 -8.01 -15.10
CA PRO A 145 10.24 -8.55 -16.41
C PRO A 145 9.18 -9.65 -16.36
N SER A 146 8.11 -9.44 -17.10
CA SER A 146 7.17 -10.51 -17.43
C SER A 146 7.85 -11.67 -18.18
N GLN A 147 7.20 -12.83 -18.24
CA GLN A 147 7.68 -13.98 -19.02
C GLN A 147 7.85 -13.74 -20.54
N TYR A 148 7.34 -12.61 -21.07
CA TYR A 148 7.42 -12.25 -22.49
C TYR A 148 8.70 -11.45 -22.76
N VAL A 149 9.81 -12.17 -22.75
CA VAL A 149 11.17 -11.64 -22.79
C VAL A 149 11.48 -10.79 -24.02
N SER A 150 10.91 -11.14 -25.18
CA SER A 150 11.14 -10.45 -26.46
C SER A 150 10.79 -8.96 -26.45
N GLU A 151 9.87 -8.56 -25.57
CA GLU A 151 9.48 -7.15 -25.44
C GLU A 151 10.63 -6.31 -24.84
N TYR A 152 11.38 -6.87 -23.90
CA TYR A 152 12.51 -6.16 -23.29
C TYR A 152 13.72 -6.15 -24.22
N GLU A 153 13.99 -7.26 -24.91
CA GLU A 153 15.04 -7.37 -25.94
C GLU A 153 14.84 -6.32 -27.04
N SER A 154 13.61 -6.18 -27.55
CA SER A 154 13.29 -5.19 -28.59
C SER A 154 13.56 -3.74 -28.13
N ILE A 155 13.33 -3.44 -26.85
CA ILE A 155 13.62 -2.12 -26.27
C ILE A 155 15.14 -1.92 -26.13
N ILE A 156 15.87 -2.95 -25.71
CA ILE A 156 17.32 -2.87 -25.54
C ILE A 156 18.00 -2.65 -26.91
N ASP A 157 17.55 -3.38 -27.94
CA ASP A 157 18.04 -3.27 -29.31
C ASP A 157 17.72 -1.90 -29.94
N GLU A 158 16.51 -1.37 -29.73
CA GLU A 158 16.10 -0.06 -30.28
C GLU A 158 17.02 1.08 -29.80
N TYR A 159 17.54 0.96 -28.58
CA TYR A 159 18.40 1.97 -27.94
C TYR A 159 19.90 1.65 -28.06
N ASP A 160 20.28 0.61 -28.82
CA ASP A 160 21.67 0.17 -29.01
C ASP A 160 22.40 0.02 -27.66
N ALA A 161 21.74 -0.64 -26.70
CA ALA A 161 22.21 -0.78 -25.34
C ALA A 161 22.61 -2.23 -25.01
N ASP A 162 23.62 -2.40 -24.17
CA ASP A 162 23.96 -3.71 -23.62
C ASP A 162 23.11 -3.98 -22.37
N LEU A 163 22.47 -5.15 -22.30
CA LEU A 163 21.70 -5.53 -21.12
C LEU A 163 22.63 -5.81 -19.95
N VAL A 164 22.84 -4.83 -19.08
CA VAL A 164 23.73 -5.00 -17.92
C VAL A 164 22.99 -5.54 -16.68
N GLY A 165 21.65 -5.53 -16.68
CA GLY A 165 20.90 -5.98 -15.51
C GLY A 165 19.43 -6.32 -15.73
N VAL A 166 18.95 -7.29 -14.95
CA VAL A 166 17.55 -7.66 -14.84
C VAL A 166 17.16 -7.84 -13.37
N PHE A 167 16.05 -7.23 -12.97
CA PHE A 167 15.60 -7.02 -11.60
C PHE A 167 14.09 -7.37 -11.51
N ASP A 168 13.61 -7.90 -10.39
CA ASP A 168 12.18 -8.03 -10.06
C ASP A 168 11.92 -7.25 -8.74
N THR A 169 10.95 -6.33 -8.74
CA THR A 169 10.54 -5.51 -7.56
C THR A 169 9.47 -6.17 -6.71
N HIS A 170 8.66 -7.08 -7.25
CA HIS A 170 7.68 -7.84 -6.45
C HIS A 170 7.50 -9.28 -6.92
N ALA A 171 7.02 -10.13 -6.01
CA ALA A 171 6.51 -11.43 -6.37
C ALA A 171 5.16 -11.21 -7.05
N HIS A 172 5.13 -11.53 -8.33
CA HIS A 172 3.95 -11.37 -9.16
C HIS A 172 2.90 -12.41 -8.73
N ALA A 173 1.77 -11.95 -8.20
CA ALA A 173 0.68 -12.83 -7.77
C ALA A 173 -0.01 -13.53 -8.95
N ASP A 174 0.38 -13.18 -10.17
CA ASP A 174 -0.38 -13.33 -11.39
C ASP A 174 0.46 -13.89 -12.56
N HIS A 175 1.81 -13.95 -12.43
CA HIS A 175 2.67 -14.51 -13.47
C HIS A 175 4.05 -14.97 -12.97
N VAL A 176 4.76 -15.74 -13.80
CA VAL A 176 6.16 -16.13 -13.57
C VAL A 176 7.08 -15.13 -14.26
N SER A 177 8.09 -14.61 -13.54
CA SER A 177 9.06 -13.66 -14.11
C SER A 177 9.87 -14.26 -15.27
N GLY A 178 10.14 -13.44 -16.28
CA GLY A 178 10.97 -13.77 -17.43
C GLY A 178 12.48 -13.61 -17.22
N GLY A 179 12.92 -13.11 -16.07
CA GLY A 179 14.30 -12.66 -15.87
C GLY A 179 15.40 -13.71 -16.04
N ARG A 180 15.10 -15.01 -15.87
CA ARG A 180 16.08 -16.08 -16.20
C ARG A 180 16.32 -16.20 -17.69
N ARG A 181 15.25 -16.15 -18.47
CA ARG A 181 15.30 -16.34 -19.92
C ARG A 181 16.03 -15.18 -20.59
N LEU A 182 15.76 -13.95 -20.16
CA LEU A 182 16.47 -12.73 -20.59
C LEU A 182 18.00 -12.78 -20.48
N ARG A 183 18.54 -13.67 -19.64
CA ARG A 183 19.98 -13.74 -19.37
C ARG A 183 20.68 -14.91 -20.04
N ASP A 184 19.99 -16.02 -20.23
CA ASP A 184 20.60 -17.18 -20.88
C ASP A 184 20.89 -16.86 -22.36
N ASP A 185 20.15 -15.91 -22.93
CA ASP A 185 20.32 -15.42 -24.30
C ASP A 185 21.43 -14.33 -24.44
N ASP A 186 21.82 -13.64 -23.34
CA ASP A 186 22.78 -12.51 -23.35
C ASP A 186 24.03 -12.69 -22.43
N GLY A 187 24.03 -13.67 -21.53
CA GLY A 187 25.16 -13.98 -20.63
C GLY A 187 25.31 -13.09 -19.38
N SER A 188 24.50 -12.04 -19.24
CA SER A 188 24.55 -11.06 -18.15
C SER A 188 24.18 -11.63 -16.78
N PRO A 189 24.64 -11.11 -15.61
CA PRO A 189 24.42 -11.67 -14.25
C PRO A 189 22.98 -11.47 -13.68
N ILE A 190 22.47 -12.40 -12.84
CA ILE A 190 21.18 -12.23 -12.11
C ILE A 190 21.56 -11.33 -10.95
N ALA A 191 21.03 -10.12 -10.93
CA ALA A 191 21.03 -9.31 -9.72
C ALA A 191 19.64 -9.42 -9.07
N THR A 192 19.30 -10.59 -8.52
CA THR A 192 18.12 -10.71 -7.63
C THR A 192 18.31 -9.98 -6.30
N ARG A 193 19.48 -9.35 -6.10
CA ARG A 193 19.79 -8.28 -5.14
C ARG A 193 21.24 -7.85 -5.35
N SER A 194 21.52 -6.58 -5.62
CA SER A 194 22.75 -5.96 -5.12
C SER A 194 22.71 -4.43 -5.17
N ARG A 195 23.37 -3.82 -4.18
CA ARG A 195 23.69 -2.39 -4.08
C ARG A 195 24.40 -1.92 -5.34
N THR A 196 23.69 -1.24 -6.22
CA THR A 196 24.32 -0.31 -7.17
C THR A 196 24.20 1.08 -6.56
N THR A 197 25.32 1.64 -6.12
CA THR A 197 25.40 3.04 -5.69
C THR A 197 25.25 3.90 -6.94
N PHE A 198 24.04 4.35 -7.23
CA PHE A 198 23.85 5.48 -8.13
C PHE A 198 24.44 6.69 -7.41
N THR A 199 25.52 7.27 -7.93
CA THR A 199 26.03 8.54 -7.41
C THR A 199 25.30 9.62 -8.18
N PRO A 200 24.34 10.35 -7.59
CA PRO A 200 23.67 11.42 -8.30
C PRO A 200 24.72 12.50 -8.56
N THR A 201 25.04 12.75 -9.82
CA THR A 201 25.82 13.91 -10.20
C THR A 201 24.98 15.14 -9.84
N THR A 202 25.45 15.94 -8.88
CA THR A 202 24.77 17.19 -8.52
C THR A 202 24.80 18.11 -9.73
N PRO A 203 23.66 18.61 -10.25
CA PRO A 203 23.69 19.61 -11.30
C PRO A 203 24.39 20.85 -10.73
N THR A 204 25.48 21.25 -11.36
CA THR A 204 26.21 22.49 -11.06
C THR A 204 25.38 23.68 -11.55
N GLY A 205 24.28 23.94 -10.85
CA GLY A 205 23.50 25.16 -10.98
C GLY A 205 24.28 26.33 -10.40
N SER A 206 25.08 26.98 -11.24
CA SER A 206 25.66 28.29 -10.94
C SER A 206 24.53 29.30 -10.76
N THR A 207 24.23 29.66 -9.50
CA THR A 207 23.44 30.86 -9.20
C THR A 207 24.36 32.07 -9.39
N PRO A 208 24.09 33.00 -10.32
CA PRO A 208 24.83 34.25 -10.35
C PRO A 208 24.35 35.13 -9.20
N GLN A 209 25.24 35.42 -8.26
CA GLN A 209 25.04 36.43 -7.23
C GLN A 209 24.79 37.80 -7.85
N ARG A 210 23.68 38.45 -7.48
CA ARG A 210 23.65 39.87 -7.07
C ARG A 210 22.54 40.10 -6.06
#